data_AF-A0A0D6P9W4-F1
#
_entry.id   AF-A0A0D6P9W4-F1
#
_cell.length_a   1.000
_cell.length_b   1.000
_cell.length_c   1.000
_cell.angle_alpha   90.00
_cell.angle_beta   90.00
_cell.angle_gamma   90.00
#
_symmetry.space_group_name_H-M   'P 1'
#
loop_
_entity.id
_entity.type
_entity.pdbx_description
1 polymer ?
#
loop_
_entity_poly.entity_id
_entity_poly.type
_entity_poly.pdbx_seq_one_letter_code
_entity_poly.pdbx_strand_id
1 'polypeptide(L)'
;MFARHRRVGAAMLALAAAGALAAAPAARAQVNPFGFSRSFKGMSQDDSKMLFDAADALNATDPLHVGDTKTWGNMATGDGGTVTVMRIFRSGGMACHTLRYDLHLKSRRSGRYTVDWCRTDSGWKIKS
;
A
#
# COMPACT_ATOMS: atom_id res chain seq x y z
N MET A 1 -77.78 -32.29 -16.62
CA MET A 1 -76.67 -32.43 -15.64
C MET A 1 -75.38 -32.64 -16.41
N PHE A 2 -74.28 -32.15 -15.84
CA PHE A 2 -72.91 -32.01 -16.36
C PHE A 2 -72.71 -30.93 -17.43
N ALA A 3 -71.63 -30.16 -17.44
CA ALA A 3 -70.65 -29.69 -16.44
C ALA A 3 -69.84 -28.63 -17.22
N ARG A 4 -69.44 -27.52 -16.60
CA ARG A 4 -68.53 -26.56 -17.24
C ARG A 4 -67.49 -26.02 -16.27
N HIS A 5 -66.28 -26.51 -16.49
CA HIS A 5 -64.95 -25.87 -16.44
C HIS A 5 -64.80 -24.50 -15.74
N ARG A 6 -63.91 -24.43 -14.73
CA ARG A 6 -62.52 -23.86 -14.74
C ARG A 6 -62.50 -22.32 -14.74
N ARG A 7 -61.63 -21.58 -14.05
CA ARG A 7 -60.31 -21.83 -13.42
C ARG A 7 -59.93 -20.54 -12.64
N VAL A 8 -59.06 -20.72 -11.64
CA VAL A 8 -57.91 -19.87 -11.26
C VAL A 8 -58.16 -18.47 -10.70
N GLY A 9 -57.75 -18.29 -9.44
CA GLY A 9 -57.48 -16.98 -8.85
C GLY A 9 -56.67 -17.11 -7.56
N ALA A 10 -55.68 -16.21 -7.45
CA ALA A 10 -55.03 -15.70 -6.23
C ALA A 10 -53.88 -16.49 -5.57
N ALA A 11 -52.68 -15.96 -5.85
CA ALA A 11 -51.76 -15.34 -4.89
C ALA A 11 -51.02 -16.22 -3.87
N MET A 12 -49.70 -16.29 -4.00
CA MET A 12 -48.78 -16.30 -2.86
C MET A 12 -47.58 -15.40 -3.15
N LEU A 13 -47.44 -14.36 -2.33
CA LEU A 13 -46.23 -13.56 -2.17
C LEU A 13 -45.12 -14.42 -1.55
N ALA A 14 -43.88 -14.33 -2.05
CA ALA A 14 -42.70 -14.67 -1.26
C ALA A 14 -41.40 -14.04 -1.78
N LEU A 15 -40.80 -13.24 -0.90
CA LEU A 15 -39.36 -12.99 -0.69
C LEU A 15 -38.50 -12.44 -1.85
N ALA A 16 -38.36 -11.12 -1.87
CA ALA A 16 -37.18 -10.44 -2.41
C ALA A 16 -36.43 -9.74 -1.27
N ALA A 17 -35.30 -10.31 -0.84
CA ALA A 17 -34.30 -9.63 -0.01
C ALA A 17 -32.93 -10.30 -0.25
N ALA A 18 -32.42 -10.17 -1.48
CA ALA A 18 -31.04 -10.54 -1.80
C ALA A 18 -30.10 -9.40 -1.38
N GLY A 19 -29.08 -9.74 -0.60
CA GLY A 19 -28.25 -8.83 0.17
C GLY A 19 -27.45 -7.84 -0.66
N ALA A 20 -27.57 -6.56 -0.29
CA ALA A 20 -26.57 -5.55 -0.59
C ALA A 20 -25.51 -5.58 0.52
N LEU A 21 -24.53 -6.48 0.39
CA LEU A 21 -23.25 -6.31 1.09
C LEU A 21 -22.57 -5.10 0.43
N ALA A 22 -22.82 -3.92 0.98
CA ALA A 22 -22.09 -2.71 0.62
C ALA A 22 -20.60 -2.97 0.86
N ALA A 23 -19.85 -3.12 -0.24
CA ALA A 23 -18.41 -3.10 -0.22
C ALA A 23 -17.98 -1.76 0.37
N ALA A 24 -17.61 -1.76 1.65
CA ALA A 24 -16.96 -0.61 2.25
C ALA A 24 -15.68 -0.36 1.45
N PRO A 25 -15.47 0.83 0.86
CA PRO A 25 -14.16 1.15 0.32
C PRO A 25 -13.19 1.07 1.50
N ALA A 26 -12.18 0.20 1.39
CA ALA A 26 -11.08 0.19 2.33
C ALA A 26 -10.47 1.60 2.30
N ALA A 27 -10.82 2.41 3.30
CA ALA A 27 -10.19 3.69 3.53
C ALA A 27 -8.71 3.39 3.72
N ARG A 28 -7.91 3.61 2.67
CA ARG A 28 -6.46 3.62 2.77
C ARG A 28 -6.14 4.81 3.65
N ALA A 29 -6.06 4.56 4.95
CA ALA A 29 -5.60 5.51 5.93
C ALA A 29 -4.31 6.11 5.38
N GLN A 30 -4.39 7.36 4.96
CA GLN A 30 -3.25 8.14 4.54
C GLN A 30 -2.43 8.40 5.80
N VAL A 31 -1.63 7.41 6.20
CA VAL A 31 -0.49 7.61 7.08
C VAL A 31 0.34 8.64 6.34
N ASN A 32 0.27 9.91 6.74
CA ASN A 32 1.09 10.97 6.20
C ASN A 32 2.55 10.51 6.31
N PRO A 33 3.17 10.01 5.22
CA PRO A 33 4.51 9.44 5.29
C PRO A 33 5.56 10.58 5.33
N PHE A 34 5.12 11.82 5.09
CA PHE A 34 5.94 13.03 5.05
C PHE A 34 6.30 13.58 6.44
N GLY A 35 5.74 13.00 7.51
CA GLY A 35 5.95 13.49 8.89
C GLY A 35 7.23 13.03 9.59
N PHE A 36 7.95 12.03 9.06
CA PHE A 36 8.76 11.16 9.94
C PHE A 36 10.29 11.22 9.84
N SER A 37 10.91 12.06 9.00
CA SER A 37 12.37 12.23 9.14
C SER A 37 12.93 13.57 8.67
N ARG A 38 13.91 14.09 9.42
CA ARG A 38 14.80 15.17 8.94
C ARG A 38 15.51 14.77 7.64
N SER A 39 15.62 13.48 7.35
CA SER A 39 16.31 12.93 6.20
C SER A 39 15.61 13.23 4.87
N PHE A 40 14.27 13.35 4.87
CA PHE A 40 13.48 13.71 3.68
C PHE A 40 13.08 15.19 3.64
N LYS A 41 13.55 15.99 4.60
CA LYS A 41 13.28 17.44 4.66
C LYS A 41 13.78 18.12 3.38
N GLY A 42 12.89 18.80 2.67
CA GLY A 42 13.21 19.56 1.45
C GLY A 42 12.91 18.85 0.13
N MET A 43 12.36 17.63 0.15
CA MET A 43 11.75 17.02 -1.03
C MET A 43 10.35 17.59 -1.25
N SER A 44 9.93 17.70 -2.51
CA SER A 44 8.53 18.02 -2.81
C SER A 44 7.61 16.87 -2.36
N GLN A 45 6.32 17.15 -2.28
CA GLN A 45 5.32 16.14 -1.96
C GLN A 45 5.30 15.01 -3.01
N ASP A 46 5.45 15.36 -4.29
CA ASP A 46 5.45 14.40 -5.40
C ASP A 46 6.69 13.50 -5.39
N ASP A 47 7.88 14.08 -5.16
CA ASP A 47 9.12 13.29 -5.05
C ASP A 47 9.02 12.32 -3.88
N SER A 48 8.49 12.81 -2.76
CA SER A 48 8.31 12.00 -1.57
C SER A 48 7.32 10.86 -1.84
N LYS A 49 6.21 11.14 -2.54
CA LYS A 49 5.24 10.11 -2.93
C LYS A 49 5.90 9.04 -3.81
N MET A 50 6.64 9.42 -4.85
CA MET A 50 7.32 8.48 -5.74
C MET A 50 8.32 7.59 -4.99
N LEU A 51 9.05 8.18 -4.05
CA LEU A 51 9.97 7.44 -3.18
C LEU A 51 9.23 6.41 -2.32
N PHE A 52 8.11 6.78 -1.69
CA PHE A 52 7.32 5.87 -0.87
C PHE A 52 6.62 4.79 -1.70
N ASP A 53 6.12 5.11 -2.89
CA ASP A 53 5.54 4.13 -3.81
C ASP A 53 6.59 3.05 -4.19
N ALA A 54 7.86 3.43 -4.36
CA ALA A 54 8.94 2.48 -4.61
C ALA A 54 9.24 1.57 -3.40
N ALA A 55 9.20 2.11 -2.18
CA ALA A 55 9.32 1.31 -0.95
C ALA A 55 8.12 0.37 -0.78
N ASP A 56 6.90 0.83 -1.04
CA ASP A 56 5.69 0.02 -0.97
C ASP A 56 5.68 -1.10 -2.00
N ALA A 57 6.22 -0.87 -3.20
CA ALA A 57 6.42 -1.92 -4.19
C ALA A 57 7.36 -3.04 -3.70
N LEU A 58 8.42 -2.70 -2.93
CA LEU A 58 9.25 -3.70 -2.26
C LEU A 58 8.50 -4.41 -1.14
N ASN A 59 7.79 -3.67 -0.29
CA ASN A 59 6.98 -4.23 0.80
C ASN A 59 5.90 -5.23 0.30
N ALA A 60 5.42 -5.05 -0.93
CA ALA A 60 4.44 -5.93 -1.58
C ALA A 60 5.06 -7.10 -2.37
N THR A 61 6.40 -7.17 -2.47
CA THR A 61 7.09 -8.25 -3.17
C THR A 61 7.14 -9.50 -2.30
N ASP A 62 6.71 -10.64 -2.86
CA ASP A 62 6.73 -11.95 -2.20
C ASP A 62 7.11 -13.04 -3.23
N PRO A 63 8.23 -13.78 -3.05
CA PRO A 63 9.21 -13.61 -1.97
C PRO A 63 10.08 -12.36 -2.14
N LEU A 64 10.34 -11.66 -1.03
CA LEU A 64 11.31 -10.57 -0.95
C LEU A 64 12.72 -11.14 -0.72
N HIS A 65 13.72 -10.62 -1.45
CA HIS A 65 15.12 -11.01 -1.30
C HIS A 65 16.03 -9.82 -0.96
N VAL A 66 17.15 -10.13 -0.31
CA VAL A 66 18.24 -9.16 -0.14
C VAL A 66 18.81 -8.81 -1.51
N GLY A 67 18.96 -7.50 -1.77
CA GLY A 67 19.38 -6.96 -3.06
C GLY A 67 18.24 -6.47 -3.94
N ASP A 68 16.99 -6.86 -3.66
CA ASP A 68 15.83 -6.36 -4.40
C ASP A 68 15.80 -4.84 -4.36
N THR A 69 15.66 -4.23 -5.53
CA THR A 69 15.80 -2.78 -5.71
C THR A 69 14.66 -2.22 -6.54
N LYS A 70 14.16 -1.05 -6.14
CA LYS A 70 13.25 -0.22 -6.93
C LYS A 70 13.89 1.13 -7.19
N THR A 71 13.74 1.59 -8.42
CA THR A 71 14.16 2.93 -8.84
C THR A 71 12.94 3.83 -8.91
N TRP A 72 13.10 5.09 -8.53
CA TRP A 72 12.09 6.12 -8.67
C TRP A 72 12.74 7.38 -9.23
N GLY A 73 11.93 8.21 -9.88
CA GLY A 73 12.40 9.47 -10.43
C GLY A 73 11.27 10.36 -10.88
N ASN A 74 11.44 11.66 -10.70
CA ASN A 74 10.51 12.68 -11.10
C ASN A 74 11.15 13.53 -12.20
N MET A 75 10.60 13.46 -13.41
CA MET A 75 11.13 14.22 -14.56
C MET A 75 10.95 15.74 -14.40
N ALA A 76 9.96 16.19 -13.62
CA ALA A 76 9.67 17.61 -13.44
C ALA A 76 10.71 18.31 -12.53
N THR A 77 11.16 17.61 -11.49
CA THR A 77 12.17 18.12 -10.54
C THR A 77 13.58 17.67 -10.88
N GLY A 78 13.71 16.57 -11.64
CA GLY A 78 14.97 15.90 -11.90
C GLY A 78 15.52 15.11 -10.71
N ASP A 79 14.72 14.98 -9.64
CA ASP A 79 15.05 14.20 -8.44
C ASP A 79 14.74 12.71 -8.66
N GLY A 80 15.44 11.84 -7.95
CA GLY A 80 15.21 10.41 -8.04
C GLY A 80 16.10 9.62 -7.09
N GLY A 81 16.15 8.31 -7.29
CA GLY A 81 16.94 7.45 -6.43
C GLY A 81 16.61 5.98 -6.54
N THR A 82 17.19 5.22 -5.62
CA THR A 82 16.92 3.79 -5.46
C THR A 82 16.55 3.46 -4.03
N VAL A 83 15.70 2.45 -3.87
CA VAL A 83 15.39 1.80 -2.60
C VAL A 83 15.84 0.34 -2.73
N THR A 84 16.70 -0.13 -1.82
CA THR A 84 17.29 -1.47 -1.88
C THR A 84 17.08 -2.22 -0.56
N VAL A 85 16.68 -3.49 -0.64
CA VAL A 85 16.59 -4.39 0.52
C VAL A 85 18.00 -4.80 0.95
N MET A 86 18.40 -4.38 2.15
CA MET A 86 19.76 -4.65 2.66
C MET A 86 19.82 -5.90 3.52
N ARG A 87 18.76 -6.20 4.28
CA ARG A 87 18.66 -7.39 5.13
C ARG A 87 17.21 -7.72 5.41
N ILE A 88 16.92 -8.99 5.64
CA ILE A 88 15.63 -9.51 6.09
C ILE A 88 15.87 -10.21 7.42
N PHE A 89 15.02 -9.95 8.41
CA PHE A 89 15.20 -10.42 9.79
C PHE A 89 13.86 -10.52 10.53
N ARG A 90 13.89 -11.04 11.75
CA ARG A 90 12.75 -10.98 12.67
C ARG A 90 13.09 -10.14 13.89
N SER A 91 12.11 -9.39 14.41
CA SER A 91 12.25 -8.57 15.61
C SER A 91 10.94 -8.56 16.37
N GLY A 92 10.94 -8.99 17.64
CA GLY A 92 9.72 -9.05 18.44
C GLY A 92 8.62 -9.90 17.81
N GLY A 93 8.99 -11.01 17.16
CA GLY A 93 8.04 -11.87 16.44
C GLY A 93 7.58 -11.36 15.07
N MET A 94 7.85 -10.10 14.70
CA MET A 94 7.48 -9.54 13.40
C MET A 94 8.52 -9.87 12.33
N ALA A 95 8.06 -10.06 11.09
CA ALA A 95 8.94 -10.08 9.91
C ALA A 95 9.37 -8.64 9.58
N CYS A 96 10.66 -8.41 9.43
CA CYS A 96 11.22 -7.09 9.20
C CYS A 96 12.29 -7.12 8.10
N HIS A 97 12.55 -5.97 7.50
CA HIS A 97 13.68 -5.78 6.60
C HIS A 97 14.23 -4.35 6.70
N THR A 98 15.50 -4.17 6.37
CA THR A 98 16.08 -2.82 6.23
C THR A 98 16.05 -2.42 4.77
N LEU A 99 15.50 -1.24 4.50
CA LEU A 99 15.60 -0.59 3.20
C LEU A 99 16.69 0.48 3.26
N ARG A 100 17.59 0.49 2.27
CA ARG A 100 18.50 1.61 2.01
C ARG A 100 17.91 2.49 0.93
N TYR A 101 17.90 3.79 1.20
CA TYR A 101 17.45 4.86 0.33
C TYR A 101 18.69 5.59 -0.15
N ASP A 102 18.97 5.49 -1.45
CA ASP A 102 20.00 6.27 -2.13
C ASP A 102 19.28 7.38 -2.92
N LEU A 103 19.36 8.62 -2.45
CA LEU A 103 18.65 9.77 -3.01
C LEU A 103 19.58 10.61 -3.89
N HIS A 104 19.13 10.91 -5.09
CA HIS A 104 19.73 11.85 -6.03
C HIS A 104 18.82 13.06 -6.17
N LEU A 105 19.09 14.10 -5.37
CA LEU A 105 18.34 15.35 -5.40
C LEU A 105 19.14 16.42 -6.16
N LYS A 106 18.51 17.20 -7.03
CA LYS A 106 19.15 18.26 -7.82
C LYS A 106 19.51 19.47 -6.98
N SER A 107 18.66 19.79 -6.01
CA SER A 107 18.77 20.99 -5.18
C SER A 107 19.81 20.90 -4.07
N ARG A 108 20.36 19.70 -3.81
CA ARG A 108 21.28 19.45 -2.69
C ARG A 108 22.12 18.20 -2.91
N ARG A 109 23.12 18.01 -2.05
CA ARG A 109 23.94 16.79 -2.06
C ARG A 109 23.07 15.54 -1.88
N SER A 110 23.33 14.54 -2.72
CA SER A 110 22.75 13.19 -2.61
C SER A 110 22.91 12.63 -1.20
N GLY A 111 21.89 11.93 -0.72
CA GLY A 111 21.82 11.38 0.63
C GLY A 111 21.65 9.88 0.61
N ARG A 112 22.22 9.20 1.61
CA ARG A 112 22.03 7.77 1.83
C ARG A 112 21.47 7.55 3.23
N TYR A 113 20.36 6.83 3.32
CA TYR A 113 19.66 6.57 4.59
C TYR A 113 19.23 5.11 4.66
N THR A 114 19.13 4.56 5.86
CA THR A 114 18.61 3.21 6.09
C THR A 114 17.44 3.27 7.05
N VAL A 115 16.37 2.54 6.75
CA VAL A 115 15.17 2.48 7.56
C VAL A 115 14.75 1.02 7.72
N ASP A 116 14.47 0.62 8.95
CA ASP A 116 13.88 -0.68 9.24
C ASP A 116 12.36 -0.61 9.07
N TRP A 117 11.81 -1.57 8.32
CA TRP A 117 10.38 -1.79 8.16
C TRP A 117 10.01 -3.12 8.80
N CYS A 118 8.90 -3.15 9.53
CA CYS A 118 8.37 -4.36 10.14
C CYS A 118 6.90 -4.55 9.76
N ARG A 119 6.52 -5.79 9.44
CA ARG A 119 5.15 -6.18 9.14
C ARG A 119 4.38 -6.35 10.43
N THR A 120 3.39 -5.49 10.61
CA THR A 120 2.39 -5.55 11.69
C THR A 120 1.08 -6.11 11.15
N ASP A 121 0.10 -6.35 12.03
CA ASP A 121 -1.26 -6.73 11.63
C ASP A 121 -1.94 -5.66 10.75
N SER A 122 -1.54 -4.40 10.90
CA SER A 122 -2.01 -3.27 10.09
C SER A 122 -1.24 -3.06 8.79
N GLY A 123 -0.30 -3.95 8.46
CA GLY A 123 0.62 -3.83 7.33
C GLY A 123 2.03 -3.38 7.73
N TRP A 124 2.83 -3.02 6.73
CA TRP A 124 4.21 -2.60 6.92
C TRP A 124 4.31 -1.22 7.57
N LYS A 125 5.16 -1.10 8.59
CA LYS A 125 5.41 0.14 9.32
C LYS A 125 6.92 0.35 9.47
N ILE A 126 7.33 1.62 9.41
CA ILE A 126 8.70 2.00 9.78
C ILE A 126 8.86 1.78 11.28
N LYS A 127 9.93 1.07 11.65
CA LYS A 127 10.35 0.88 13.03
C LYS A 127 11.01 2.17 13.52
N SER A 128 10.43 2.80 14.54
CA SER A 128 11.00 3.96 15.25
C SER A 128 12.22 3.57 16.08
#